data_AF-A0A2D7LJN1-F1
#
_entry.id   AF-A0A2D7LJN1-F1
#
_cell.length_a   1.000
_cell.length_b   1.000
_cell.length_c   1.000
_cell.angle_alpha   90.00
_cell.angle_beta   90.00
_cell.angle_gamma   90.00
#
_symmetry.space_group_name_H-M   'P 1'
#
loop_
_entity.id
_entity.type
_entity.pdbx_description
1 polymer ?
#
loop_
_entity_poly.entity_id
_entity_poly.type
_entity_poly.pdbx_seq_one_letter_code
_entity_poly.pdbx_strand_id
1 'polypeptide(L)'
;MNKLLSILLTITILFGNEEGSNYFVDNFLKYSTFYTSVSLNAPFEVQSRWEVDVDNGTFLETTKENELEYNLSIGVRKLARFKYQAKGKKFYDGSEKELSDVATIGNVSGWEYLVKYSSIRSFGEEFVDTESWVRYLGDNYVIKGGYTNFGRQDLEFGQIDARWRKPLGTNWNLTLGGSLRGHPAYGLFPFNDWLAGSNGQWWTLAYGYGYSDEYWFEDLNDNGIQDPGEFGSYEWYDEDGELIAETDDEFYEYYYGDVINLYNEEEIDKLGYQWESSLVIGVDYYLYDKQYWVHGWASIIPISKGLTDYAFIYETGDIDFDIGLVAGYKFNRNIGIFGEGRYLKYFGIDAYELKAGINVTIF
;
A
#
# COMPACT_ATOMS: atom_id res chain seq x y z
N MET A 1 18.46 2.41 12.59
CA MET A 1 18.17 2.11 14.02
C MET A 1 18.72 3.15 15.01
N ASN A 2 20.02 3.46 15.03
CA ASN A 2 20.60 4.38 16.03
C ASN A 2 20.04 5.82 15.99
N LYS A 3 19.64 6.33 14.81
CA LYS A 3 19.02 7.67 14.67
C LYS A 3 17.59 7.73 15.23
N LEU A 4 16.80 6.67 15.01
CA LEU A 4 15.42 6.55 15.51
C LEU A 4 15.41 6.38 17.03
N LEU A 5 16.32 5.55 17.56
CA LEU A 5 16.50 5.38 18.99
C LEU A 5 16.97 6.69 19.65
N SER A 6 17.91 7.41 19.03
CA SER A 6 18.34 8.73 19.52
C SER A 6 17.21 9.76 19.47
N ILE A 7 16.37 9.81 18.44
CA ILE A 7 15.23 10.75 18.39
C ILE A 7 14.22 10.42 19.49
N LEU A 8 13.90 9.14 19.70
CA LEU A 8 12.99 8.70 20.76
C LEU A 8 13.56 8.97 22.16
N LEU A 9 14.87 8.77 22.35
CA LEU A 9 15.59 9.03 23.59
C LEU A 9 15.73 10.54 23.86
N THR A 10 15.94 11.35 22.83
CA THR A 10 16.06 12.82 22.95
C THR A 10 14.71 13.45 23.27
N ILE A 11 13.60 12.93 22.72
CA ILE A 11 12.23 13.34 23.07
C ILE A 11 11.91 12.96 24.53
N THR A 12 12.36 11.80 25.00
CA THR A 12 12.13 11.40 26.42
C THR A 12 12.98 12.20 27.40
N ILE A 13 14.18 12.64 27.01
CA ILE A 13 15.08 13.46 27.85
C ILE A 13 14.66 14.94 27.85
N LEU A 14 14.13 15.49 26.74
CA LEU A 14 13.67 16.89 26.65
C LEU A 14 12.42 17.20 27.50
N PHE A 15 11.69 16.18 27.95
CA PHE A 15 10.42 16.34 28.69
C PHE A 15 10.38 15.57 30.03
N GLY A 16 11.53 15.08 30.49
CA GLY A 16 11.68 14.47 31.82
C GLY A 16 11.94 15.53 32.87
N ASN A 17 10.89 16.18 33.40
CA ASN A 17 11.02 16.86 34.69
C ASN A 17 10.90 15.84 35.82
N GLU A 18 11.90 15.86 36.70
CA GLU A 18 11.80 15.32 38.06
C GLU A 18 10.73 16.12 38.82
N GLU A 19 9.92 15.42 39.62
CA GLU A 19 8.82 15.92 40.45
C GLU A 19 7.44 16.09 39.77
N GLY A 20 6.62 15.03 39.90
CA GLY A 20 5.14 15.14 39.89
C GLY A 20 4.46 15.05 38.52
N SER A 21 3.92 13.86 38.19
CA SER A 21 3.04 13.54 37.05
C SER A 21 3.54 14.04 35.69
N ASN A 22 4.07 13.12 34.88
CA ASN A 22 4.45 13.46 33.51
C ASN A 22 3.18 13.48 32.66
N TYR A 23 2.68 14.68 32.31
CA TYR A 23 1.47 14.87 31.50
C TYR A 23 1.46 13.99 30.25
N PHE A 24 2.63 13.78 29.63
CA PHE A 24 2.79 12.91 28.47
C PHE A 24 2.52 11.43 28.81
N VAL A 25 3.10 10.92 29.90
CA VAL A 25 2.88 9.54 30.32
C VAL A 25 1.43 9.33 30.76
N ASP A 26 0.90 10.26 31.56
CA ASP A 26 -0.39 10.11 32.21
C ASP A 26 -1.59 10.37 31.27
N ASN A 27 -1.40 11.17 30.21
CA ASN A 27 -2.48 11.50 29.26
C ASN A 27 -2.23 10.97 27.85
N PHE A 28 -1.00 11.07 27.32
CA PHE A 28 -0.70 10.63 25.95
C PHE A 28 -0.45 9.12 25.90
N LEU A 29 0.47 8.58 26.71
CA LEU A 29 0.84 7.15 26.68
C LEU A 29 -0.11 6.24 27.47
N LYS A 30 -0.91 6.77 28.40
CA LYS A 30 -1.86 5.97 29.18
C LYS A 30 -2.81 5.19 28.25
N TYR A 31 -2.97 3.89 28.53
CA TYR A 31 -3.72 2.91 27.73
C TYR A 31 -3.07 2.48 26.39
N SER A 32 -1.81 2.86 26.16
CA SER A 32 -1.06 2.33 25.01
C SER A 32 -0.76 0.85 25.17
N THR A 33 -0.77 0.13 24.06
CA THR A 33 -0.23 -1.22 23.97
C THR A 33 0.84 -1.26 22.90
N PHE A 34 2.07 -1.60 23.31
CA PHE A 34 3.16 -1.95 22.41
C PHE A 34 3.11 -3.45 22.13
N TYR A 35 3.40 -3.85 20.90
CA TYR A 35 3.42 -5.25 20.49
C TYR A 35 4.44 -5.51 19.39
N THR A 36 4.87 -6.76 19.31
CA THR A 36 5.65 -7.31 18.20
C THR A 36 5.22 -8.76 18.00
N SER A 37 5.26 -9.24 16.76
CA SER A 37 4.88 -10.59 16.39
C SER A 37 5.69 -11.07 15.20
N VAL A 38 5.87 -12.38 15.11
CA VAL A 38 6.44 -13.09 13.97
C VAL A 38 5.51 -14.24 13.64
N SER A 39 5.11 -14.34 12.38
CA SER A 39 4.39 -15.48 11.82
C SER A 39 5.22 -16.06 10.68
N LEU A 40 5.33 -17.39 10.64
CA LEU A 40 5.94 -18.14 9.54
C LEU A 40 4.91 -19.12 9.03
N ASN A 41 4.65 -19.14 7.73
CA ASN A 41 3.71 -20.04 7.07
C ASN A 41 4.43 -20.85 5.99
N ALA A 42 3.88 -22.02 5.67
CA ALA A 42 4.38 -22.82 4.56
C ALA A 42 4.36 -22.01 3.25
N PRO A 43 5.34 -22.21 2.36
CA PRO A 43 5.32 -21.57 1.05
C PRO A 43 4.06 -21.97 0.27
N PHE A 44 3.57 -21.06 -0.56
CA PHE A 44 2.47 -21.36 -1.47
C PHE A 44 2.97 -22.29 -2.59
N GLU A 45 2.39 -23.48 -2.69
CA GLU A 45 2.66 -24.42 -3.77
C GLU A 45 1.87 -24.00 -5.02
N VAL A 46 2.57 -23.51 -6.04
CA VAL A 46 1.99 -23.19 -7.34
C VAL A 46 1.66 -24.47 -8.11
N GLN A 47 0.63 -24.42 -8.97
CA GLN A 47 0.37 -25.53 -9.87
C GLN A 47 1.54 -25.71 -10.85
N SER A 48 1.92 -26.97 -11.11
CA SER A 48 3.03 -27.27 -11.99
C SER A 48 2.84 -26.64 -13.37
N ARG A 49 3.86 -25.93 -13.84
CA ARG A 49 3.93 -25.38 -15.20
C ARG A 49 4.99 -26.11 -15.99
N TRP A 50 4.66 -26.34 -17.25
CA TRP A 50 5.50 -27.07 -18.18
C TRP A 50 5.61 -26.26 -19.45
N GLU A 51 6.82 -26.02 -19.90
CA GLU A 51 7.11 -25.43 -21.21
C GLU A 51 7.58 -26.52 -22.17
N VAL A 52 7.26 -26.32 -23.45
CA VAL A 52 7.69 -27.22 -24.51
C VAL A 52 9.11 -26.84 -24.89
N ASP A 53 10.05 -27.73 -24.65
CA ASP A 53 11.40 -27.63 -25.18
C ASP A 53 11.37 -28.12 -26.63
N VAL A 54 11.37 -27.17 -27.56
CA VAL A 54 11.23 -27.43 -28.99
C VAL A 54 12.51 -28.07 -29.55
N ASP A 55 13.67 -27.73 -29.01
CA ASP A 55 14.98 -28.20 -29.48
C ASP A 55 15.22 -29.66 -29.12
N ASN A 56 14.83 -30.07 -27.90
CA ASN A 56 14.99 -31.43 -27.42
C ASN A 56 13.72 -32.28 -27.56
N GLY A 57 12.58 -31.67 -27.91
CA GLY A 57 11.29 -32.35 -28.01
C GLY A 57 10.78 -32.87 -26.66
N THR A 58 11.08 -32.16 -25.57
CA THR A 58 10.72 -32.55 -24.20
C THR A 58 9.84 -31.50 -23.52
N PHE A 59 9.51 -31.72 -22.25
CA PHE A 59 8.83 -30.73 -21.42
C PHE A 59 9.78 -30.33 -20.29
N LEU A 60 9.98 -29.03 -20.11
CA LEU A 60 10.74 -28.45 -18.99
C LEU A 60 9.74 -28.03 -17.92
N GLU A 61 9.94 -28.49 -16.68
CA GLU A 61 9.16 -28.00 -15.56
C GLU A 61 9.63 -26.59 -15.19
N THR A 62 8.80 -25.58 -15.45
CA THR A 62 9.07 -24.16 -15.15
C THR A 62 8.33 -23.69 -13.90
N THR A 63 7.94 -24.62 -13.04
CA THR A 63 7.26 -24.34 -11.78
C THR A 63 8.15 -23.51 -10.85
N LYS A 64 7.80 -22.25 -10.61
CA LYS A 64 8.50 -21.37 -9.65
C LYS A 64 8.32 -21.89 -8.22
N GLU A 65 9.40 -22.32 -7.57
CA GLU A 65 9.37 -22.64 -6.14
C GLU A 65 9.30 -21.36 -5.31
N ASN A 66 8.30 -21.24 -4.44
CA ASN A 66 8.16 -20.08 -3.57
C ASN A 66 8.93 -20.28 -2.26
N GLU A 67 9.53 -19.21 -1.76
CA GLU A 67 10.16 -19.20 -0.44
C GLU A 67 9.12 -19.20 0.70
N LEU A 68 9.58 -19.51 1.91
CA LEU A 68 8.77 -19.48 3.14
C LEU A 68 8.06 -18.14 3.31
N GLU A 69 6.76 -18.17 3.56
CA GLU A 69 5.98 -16.97 3.86
C GLU A 69 6.26 -16.50 5.30
N TYR A 70 6.42 -15.19 5.48
CA TYR A 70 6.57 -14.59 6.79
C TYR A 70 5.77 -13.31 6.94
N ASN A 71 5.45 -12.99 8.20
CA ASN A 71 4.94 -11.69 8.59
C ASN A 71 5.59 -11.29 9.92
N LEU A 72 6.43 -10.27 9.86
CA LEU A 72 7.03 -9.61 11.02
C LEU A 72 6.28 -8.31 11.25
N SER A 73 5.56 -8.19 12.37
CA SER A 73 4.85 -6.96 12.71
C SER A 73 5.38 -6.34 14.01
N ILE A 74 5.46 -5.01 14.03
CA ILE A 74 5.77 -4.19 15.20
C ILE A 74 4.76 -3.05 15.25
N GLY A 75 4.28 -2.72 16.44
CA GLY A 75 3.41 -1.56 16.57
C GLY A 75 3.16 -1.06 17.97
N VAL A 76 2.56 0.12 18.03
CA VAL A 76 1.99 0.71 19.23
C VAL A 76 0.62 1.28 18.92
N ARG A 77 -0.35 1.06 19.82
CA ARG A 77 -1.70 1.58 19.64
C ARG A 77 -2.28 2.12 20.93
N LYS A 78 -3.06 3.20 20.80
CA LYS A 78 -3.98 3.72 21.81
C LYS A 78 -5.22 4.21 21.08
N LEU A 79 -6.28 3.40 21.09
CA LEU A 79 -7.55 3.77 20.50
C LEU A 79 -8.70 3.07 21.21
N ALA A 80 -9.82 3.76 21.33
CA ALA A 80 -11.00 3.24 22.00
C ALA A 80 -11.84 2.43 21.02
N ARG A 81 -12.12 1.18 21.40
CA ARG A 81 -13.02 0.32 20.63
C ARG A 81 -14.44 0.87 20.64
N PHE A 82 -15.11 0.84 19.49
CA PHE A 82 -16.56 1.02 19.40
C PHE A 82 -17.28 -0.15 20.08
N LYS A 83 -18.53 0.07 20.49
CA LYS A 83 -19.27 -0.91 21.30
C LYS A 83 -19.60 -2.20 20.55
N TYR A 84 -19.60 -2.18 19.22
CA TYR A 84 -19.80 -3.37 18.39
C TYR A 84 -18.50 -4.16 18.18
N GLN A 85 -17.33 -3.56 18.41
CA GLN A 85 -16.05 -4.24 18.24
C GLN A 85 -15.76 -5.18 19.41
N ALA A 86 -15.46 -6.44 19.11
CA ALA A 86 -15.03 -7.41 20.09
C ALA A 86 -13.50 -7.49 20.10
N LYS A 87 -12.89 -7.73 21.28
CA LYS A 87 -11.47 -8.09 21.29
C LYS A 87 -11.35 -9.52 20.78
N GLY A 88 -10.89 -9.71 19.54
CA GLY A 88 -10.76 -11.04 18.94
C GLY A 88 -9.75 -11.90 19.69
N LYS A 89 -8.51 -11.42 19.80
CA LYS A 89 -7.38 -12.12 20.44
C LYS A 89 -7.04 -11.57 21.82
N LYS A 90 -6.31 -12.35 22.63
CA LYS A 90 -5.79 -11.88 23.93
C LYS A 90 -4.65 -10.87 23.77
N PHE A 91 -3.80 -11.10 22.76
CA PHE A 91 -2.65 -10.27 22.42
C PHE A 91 -2.90 -9.53 21.12
N TYR A 92 -2.23 -8.38 20.96
CA TYR A 92 -2.12 -7.71 19.67
C TYR A 92 -0.94 -8.31 18.92
N ASP A 93 -1.13 -8.62 17.65
CA ASP A 93 -0.09 -9.20 16.80
C ASP A 93 0.00 -8.53 15.43
N GLY A 94 -0.65 -7.38 15.25
CA GLY A 94 -0.63 -6.64 13.98
C GLY A 94 -1.63 -7.15 12.96
N SER A 95 -2.26 -8.31 13.21
CA SER A 95 -3.30 -8.85 12.35
C SER A 95 -4.68 -8.22 12.60
N GLU A 96 -4.79 -7.24 13.50
CA GLU A 96 -6.04 -6.56 13.78
C GLU A 96 -6.49 -5.72 12.58
N LYS A 97 -7.56 -6.15 11.92
CA LYS A 97 -8.18 -5.49 10.77
C LYS A 97 -9.54 -4.92 11.13
N GLU A 98 -9.55 -3.97 12.04
CA GLU A 98 -10.76 -3.27 12.43
C GLU A 98 -10.94 -2.06 11.52
N LEU A 99 -11.78 -2.17 10.48
CA LEU A 99 -11.91 -1.12 9.46
C LEU A 99 -12.29 0.24 10.04
N SER A 100 -13.04 0.28 11.15
CA SER A 100 -13.43 1.51 11.81
C SER A 100 -12.32 2.20 12.62
N ASP A 101 -11.16 1.58 12.80
CA ASP A 101 -10.04 2.22 13.52
C ASP A 101 -9.53 3.44 12.74
N VAL A 102 -9.70 3.46 11.41
CA VAL A 102 -9.28 4.55 10.51
C VAL A 102 -10.30 5.68 10.36
N ALA A 103 -11.53 5.48 10.84
CA ALA A 103 -12.64 6.45 10.71
C ALA A 103 -12.21 7.85 11.18
N THR A 104 -12.79 8.91 10.64
CA THR A 104 -12.37 10.28 11.00
C THR A 104 -12.72 10.58 12.45
N ILE A 105 -13.86 10.09 12.92
CA ILE A 105 -14.33 10.27 14.29
C ILE A 105 -14.08 9.00 15.12
N GLY A 106 -13.33 9.15 16.21
CA GLY A 106 -13.13 8.09 17.20
C GLY A 106 -14.29 7.93 18.19
N ASN A 107 -14.30 6.83 18.94
CA ASN A 107 -15.33 6.58 19.97
C ASN A 107 -15.16 7.46 21.23
N VAL A 108 -13.98 8.04 21.43
CA VAL A 108 -13.67 8.92 22.57
C VAL A 108 -13.00 10.21 22.10
N SER A 109 -13.23 11.30 22.82
CA SER A 109 -12.50 12.54 22.62
C SER A 109 -11.06 12.43 23.14
N GLY A 110 -10.15 13.22 22.56
CA GLY A 110 -8.74 13.28 22.94
C GLY A 110 -7.81 12.59 21.94
N TRP A 111 -6.63 12.19 22.44
CA TRP A 111 -5.56 11.60 21.63
C TRP A 111 -5.74 10.11 21.41
N GLU A 112 -5.75 9.72 20.14
CA GLU A 112 -5.67 8.34 19.68
C GLU A 112 -4.55 8.19 18.64
N TYR A 113 -3.94 7.02 18.57
CA TYR A 113 -2.93 6.71 17.58
C TYR A 113 -2.80 5.22 17.33
N LEU A 114 -2.31 4.90 16.15
CA LEU A 114 -1.86 3.58 15.72
C LEU A 114 -0.55 3.80 14.98
N VAL A 115 0.47 3.02 15.32
CA VAL A 115 1.70 2.91 14.53
C VAL A 115 1.89 1.43 14.30
N LYS A 116 1.92 1.03 13.04
CA LYS A 116 2.03 -0.37 12.61
C LYS A 116 3.01 -0.42 11.45
N TYR A 117 3.97 -1.33 11.58
CA TYR A 117 4.90 -1.72 10.53
C TYR A 117 4.85 -3.23 10.40
N SER A 118 4.64 -3.72 9.18
CA SER A 118 4.61 -5.13 8.86
C SER A 118 5.49 -5.38 7.64
N SER A 119 6.52 -6.22 7.79
CA SER A 119 7.29 -6.75 6.67
C SER A 119 6.73 -8.13 6.35
N ILE A 120 6.29 -8.31 5.11
CA ILE A 120 5.48 -9.43 4.67
C ILE A 120 6.13 -10.06 3.44
N ARG A 121 6.23 -11.39 3.44
CA ARG A 121 6.43 -12.18 2.22
C ARG A 121 5.23 -13.09 2.02
N SER A 122 4.59 -12.97 0.87
CA SER A 122 3.44 -13.79 0.50
C SER A 122 3.47 -14.08 -0.99
N PHE A 123 3.19 -15.32 -1.39
CA PHE A 123 3.22 -15.75 -2.79
C PHE A 123 4.55 -15.48 -3.53
N GLY A 124 5.68 -15.51 -2.82
CA GLY A 124 6.99 -15.21 -3.39
C GLY A 124 7.31 -13.72 -3.51
N GLU A 125 6.35 -12.84 -3.24
CA GLU A 125 6.52 -11.38 -3.27
C GLU A 125 6.79 -10.82 -1.87
N GLU A 126 7.73 -9.89 -1.77
CA GLU A 126 8.01 -9.14 -0.55
C GLU A 126 7.45 -7.73 -0.63
N PHE A 127 6.76 -7.31 0.42
CA PHE A 127 6.25 -5.95 0.53
C PHE A 127 6.18 -5.50 1.98
N VAL A 128 6.17 -4.18 2.15
CA VAL A 128 6.04 -3.53 3.44
C VAL A 128 4.68 -2.88 3.53
N ASP A 129 3.93 -3.25 4.57
CA ASP A 129 2.69 -2.58 4.93
C ASP A 129 2.93 -1.71 6.17
N THR A 130 2.65 -0.42 6.06
CA THR A 130 2.67 0.49 7.20
C THR A 130 1.36 1.25 7.32
N GLU A 131 0.90 1.43 8.56
CA GLU A 131 -0.27 2.23 8.86
C GLU A 131 -0.01 2.96 10.16
N SER A 132 0.33 4.23 10.05
CA SER A 132 0.76 5.06 11.18
C SER A 132 0.00 6.37 11.20
N TRP A 133 -0.82 6.61 12.21
CA TRP A 133 -1.55 7.86 12.37
C TRP A 133 -1.68 8.27 13.82
N VAL A 134 -1.81 9.57 14.03
CA VAL A 134 -2.18 10.22 15.28
C VAL A 134 -3.39 11.11 15.02
N ARG A 135 -4.37 11.04 15.90
CA ARG A 135 -5.61 11.80 15.83
C ARG A 135 -5.86 12.50 17.17
N TYR A 136 -6.28 13.75 17.10
CA TYR A 136 -6.90 14.44 18.21
C TYR A 136 -8.34 14.79 17.87
N LEU A 137 -9.29 14.25 18.63
CA LEU A 137 -10.71 14.55 18.51
C LEU A 137 -11.12 15.55 19.60
N GLY A 138 -11.42 16.78 19.20
CA GLY A 138 -12.04 17.80 20.05
C GLY A 138 -13.56 17.84 19.89
N ASP A 139 -14.20 18.77 20.61
CA ASP A 139 -15.65 18.94 20.55
C ASP A 139 -16.12 19.39 19.16
N ASN A 140 -15.43 20.37 18.58
CA ASN A 140 -15.81 21.02 17.32
C ASN A 140 -14.73 20.95 16.23
N TYR A 141 -13.68 20.14 16.43
CA TYR A 141 -12.63 19.95 15.44
C TYR A 141 -11.98 18.57 15.56
N VAL A 142 -11.33 18.16 14.48
CA VAL A 142 -10.48 16.98 14.43
C VAL A 142 -9.20 17.33 13.69
N ILE A 143 -8.08 16.90 14.24
CA ILE A 143 -6.77 16.95 13.58
C ILE A 143 -6.27 15.53 13.48
N LYS A 144 -5.87 15.09 12.29
CA LYS A 144 -5.33 13.75 12.06
C LYS A 144 -4.10 13.86 11.17
N GLY A 145 -2.98 13.33 11.61
CA GLY A 145 -1.76 13.22 10.81
C GLY A 145 -1.39 11.75 10.68
N GLY A 146 -0.93 11.32 9.51
CA GLY A 146 -0.52 9.94 9.32
C GLY A 146 0.31 9.70 8.07
N TYR A 147 0.82 8.48 7.99
CA TYR A 147 1.57 7.90 6.92
C TYR A 147 1.06 6.48 6.71
N THR A 148 0.77 6.15 5.46
CA THR A 148 0.28 4.85 5.03
C THR A 148 1.13 4.39 3.87
N ASN A 149 1.59 3.14 3.92
CA ASN A 149 2.12 2.42 2.77
C ASN A 149 1.38 1.09 2.69
N PHE A 150 0.58 0.91 1.65
CA PHE A 150 -0.06 -0.34 1.27
C PHE A 150 0.73 -0.95 0.13
N GLY A 151 1.85 -1.61 0.43
CA GLY A 151 2.80 -2.09 -0.57
C GLY A 151 2.16 -3.03 -1.58
N ARG A 152 1.16 -3.81 -1.17
CA ARG A 152 0.41 -4.69 -2.09
C ARG A 152 -0.47 -3.93 -3.10
N GLN A 153 -0.94 -2.73 -2.75
CA GLN A 153 -1.78 -1.91 -3.62
C GLN A 153 -0.99 -0.80 -4.32
N ASP A 154 0.33 -0.75 -4.09
CA ASP A 154 1.19 0.34 -4.55
C ASP A 154 0.67 1.73 -4.13
N LEU A 155 0.15 1.83 -2.91
CA LEU A 155 -0.40 3.08 -2.38
C LEU A 155 0.34 3.55 -1.13
N GLU A 156 1.25 4.48 -1.33
CA GLU A 156 1.98 5.21 -0.30
C GLU A 156 1.58 6.70 -0.25
N PHE A 157 1.29 7.20 0.95
CA PHE A 157 1.06 8.63 1.18
C PHE A 157 1.16 9.03 2.66
N GLY A 158 1.61 10.26 2.89
CA GLY A 158 1.44 11.02 4.13
C GLY A 158 0.27 11.99 4.02
N GLN A 159 -0.47 12.21 5.12
CA GLN A 159 -1.60 13.14 5.15
C GLN A 159 -1.71 13.84 6.49
N ILE A 160 -1.99 15.14 6.45
CA ILE A 160 -2.38 15.95 7.62
C ILE A 160 -3.71 16.63 7.34
N ASP A 161 -4.73 16.22 8.07
CA ASP A 161 -6.06 16.78 8.07
C ASP A 161 -6.28 17.74 9.24
N ALA A 162 -6.84 18.90 8.95
CA ALA A 162 -7.41 19.80 9.95
C ALA A 162 -8.85 20.13 9.55
N ARG A 163 -9.82 19.60 10.29
CA ARG A 163 -11.24 19.70 9.94
C ARG A 163 -12.07 20.27 11.09
N TRP A 164 -12.91 21.25 10.78
CA TRP A 164 -13.99 21.64 11.66
C TRP A 164 -15.03 20.52 11.71
N ARG A 165 -15.61 20.29 12.88
CA ARG A 165 -16.58 19.24 13.16
C ARG A 165 -17.86 19.86 13.72
N LYS A 166 -19.00 19.44 13.19
CA LYS A 166 -20.33 19.76 13.72
C LYS A 166 -21.09 18.47 14.03
N PRO A 167 -21.24 18.11 15.31
CA PRO A 167 -22.17 17.06 15.72
C PRO A 167 -23.61 17.47 15.39
N LEU A 168 -24.38 16.58 14.77
CA LEU A 168 -25.80 16.74 14.49
C LEU A 168 -26.60 15.64 15.19
N GLY A 169 -27.32 16.02 16.24
CA GLY A 169 -27.98 15.05 17.11
C GLY A 169 -26.96 14.20 17.86
N THR A 170 -27.28 12.92 18.07
CA THR A 170 -26.44 12.01 18.87
C THR A 170 -25.49 11.16 18.03
N ASN A 171 -25.77 11.00 16.73
CA ASN A 171 -25.15 9.94 15.92
C ASN A 171 -24.36 10.49 14.71
N TRP A 172 -24.68 11.69 14.22
CA TRP A 172 -24.09 12.26 13.02
C TRP A 172 -22.99 13.27 13.36
N ASN A 173 -21.92 13.26 12.58
CA ASN A 173 -20.85 14.25 12.61
C ASN A 173 -20.57 14.70 11.19
N LEU A 174 -20.74 15.99 10.91
CA LEU A 174 -20.27 16.59 9.67
C LEU A 174 -18.89 17.21 9.89
N THR A 175 -17.99 17.04 8.93
CA THR A 175 -16.66 17.65 8.96
C THR A 175 -16.36 18.37 7.67
N LEU A 176 -15.64 19.49 7.78
CA LEU A 176 -15.17 20.28 6.65
C LEU A 176 -13.80 20.84 7.00
N GLY A 177 -12.82 20.70 6.11
CA GLY A 177 -11.47 21.14 6.39
C GLY A 177 -10.53 21.08 5.21
N GLY A 178 -9.25 21.31 5.52
CA GLY A 178 -8.15 21.15 4.58
C GLY A 178 -7.36 19.88 4.88
N SER A 179 -6.75 19.34 3.84
CA SER A 179 -5.77 18.27 3.91
C SER A 179 -4.50 18.69 3.18
N LEU A 180 -3.35 18.44 3.79
CA LEU A 180 -2.05 18.47 3.11
C LEU A 180 -1.61 17.03 2.93
N ARG A 181 -1.44 16.59 1.68
CA ARG A 181 -1.04 15.23 1.35
C ARG A 181 0.32 15.25 0.66
N GLY A 182 1.15 14.28 1.02
CA GLY A 182 2.44 14.02 0.39
C GLY A 182 2.46 12.59 -0.14
N HIS A 183 2.90 12.36 -1.36
CA HIS A 183 2.86 11.04 -2.00
C HIS A 183 3.97 10.89 -3.06
N PRO A 184 4.39 9.66 -3.42
CA PRO A 184 5.22 9.41 -4.61
C PRO A 184 4.58 9.94 -5.90
N ALA A 185 5.35 10.15 -6.96
CA ALA A 185 4.81 10.67 -8.21
C ALA A 185 4.00 9.59 -8.96
N TYR A 186 2.68 9.65 -8.84
CA TYR A 186 1.76 8.68 -9.46
C TYR A 186 1.31 9.10 -10.87
N GLY A 187 0.98 8.11 -11.69
CA GLY A 187 0.42 8.30 -13.04
C GLY A 187 1.44 8.74 -14.09
N LEU A 188 2.74 8.57 -13.81
CA LEU A 188 3.82 8.87 -14.75
C LEU A 188 4.27 7.59 -15.47
N PHE A 189 4.75 7.75 -16.71
CA PHE A 189 5.35 6.66 -17.48
C PHE A 189 6.65 7.15 -18.16
N PRO A 190 7.74 7.33 -17.38
CA PRO A 190 9.01 7.90 -17.87
C PRO A 190 9.59 7.20 -19.10
N PHE A 191 9.38 5.89 -19.23
CA PHE A 191 9.87 5.11 -20.37
C PHE A 191 9.40 5.64 -21.72
N ASN A 192 8.15 6.13 -21.82
CA ASN A 192 7.63 6.63 -23.10
C ASN A 192 8.34 7.91 -23.54
N ASP A 193 8.65 8.80 -22.60
CA ASP A 193 9.42 10.02 -22.87
C ASP A 193 10.88 9.68 -23.22
N TRP A 194 11.47 8.71 -22.50
CA TRP A 194 12.81 8.21 -22.79
C TRP A 194 12.89 7.59 -24.19
N LEU A 195 11.96 6.71 -24.55
CA LEU A 195 11.94 6.02 -25.84
C LEU A 195 11.81 7.00 -27.01
N ALA A 196 10.97 8.04 -26.85
CA ALA A 196 10.86 9.13 -27.80
C ALA A 196 12.18 9.91 -27.94
N GLY A 197 12.87 10.18 -26.82
CA GLY A 197 14.19 10.81 -26.80
C GLY A 197 15.29 9.95 -27.45
N SER A 198 15.19 8.63 -27.34
CA SER A 198 16.11 7.65 -27.93
C SER A 198 15.79 7.32 -29.40
N ASN A 199 14.90 8.06 -30.06
CA ASN A 199 14.44 7.78 -31.44
C ASN A 199 13.95 6.33 -31.66
N GLY A 200 13.34 5.72 -30.63
CA GLY A 200 12.84 4.35 -30.70
C GLY A 200 13.90 3.26 -30.56
N GLN A 201 15.15 3.59 -30.26
CA GLN A 201 16.24 2.63 -30.02
C GLN A 201 16.12 1.99 -28.63
N TRP A 202 15.07 1.19 -28.44
CA TRP A 202 14.71 0.61 -27.15
C TRP A 202 15.86 -0.22 -26.54
N TRP A 203 16.60 -0.96 -27.35
CA TRP A 203 17.74 -1.80 -26.94
C TRP A 203 18.81 -1.04 -26.16
N THR A 204 18.95 0.27 -26.41
CA THR A 204 19.94 1.10 -25.70
C THR A 204 19.65 1.25 -24.20
N LEU A 205 18.39 1.06 -23.77
CA LEU A 205 18.06 1.03 -22.35
C LEU A 205 18.64 -0.22 -21.71
N ALA A 206 18.47 -1.38 -22.36
CA ALA A 206 18.93 -2.66 -21.86
C ALA A 206 20.44 -2.65 -21.60
N TYR A 207 21.22 -1.99 -22.46
CA TYR A 207 22.66 -1.81 -22.23
C TYR A 207 22.98 -1.04 -20.93
N GLY A 208 22.13 -0.08 -20.55
CA GLY A 208 22.26 0.65 -19.29
C GLY A 208 22.00 -0.22 -18.06
N TYR A 209 21.28 -1.33 -18.24
CA TYR A 209 20.94 -2.33 -17.23
C TYR A 209 21.76 -3.61 -17.37
N GLY A 210 22.93 -3.51 -18.02
CA GLY A 210 23.91 -4.60 -18.01
C GLY A 210 23.74 -5.66 -19.09
N TYR A 211 22.71 -5.56 -19.92
CA TYR A 211 22.53 -6.45 -21.07
C TYR A 211 23.46 -6.05 -22.23
N SER A 212 23.77 -7.01 -23.09
CA SER A 212 24.47 -6.76 -24.34
C SER A 212 23.93 -7.64 -25.45
N ASP A 213 24.18 -7.26 -26.70
CA ASP A 213 23.72 -8.01 -27.86
C ASP A 213 24.85 -8.27 -28.87
N GLU A 214 24.75 -9.38 -29.59
CA GLU A 214 25.61 -9.72 -30.72
C GLU A 214 24.75 -10.01 -31.95
N TYR A 215 25.02 -9.29 -33.04
CA TYR A 215 24.31 -9.49 -34.29
C TYR A 215 24.77 -10.77 -34.97
N TRP A 216 23.81 -11.61 -35.36
CA TRP A 216 24.06 -12.82 -36.13
C TRP A 216 23.12 -12.89 -37.34
N PHE A 217 23.54 -13.66 -38.35
CA PHE A 217 22.72 -13.96 -39.51
C PHE A 217 23.06 -15.34 -40.06
N GLU A 218 22.09 -15.97 -40.73
CA GLU A 218 22.31 -17.21 -41.47
C GLU A 218 23.09 -16.92 -42.75
N ASP A 219 24.34 -17.37 -42.85
CA ASP A 219 25.12 -17.29 -44.08
C ASP A 219 24.93 -18.59 -44.89
N LEU A 220 23.91 -18.62 -45.75
CA LEU A 220 23.53 -19.84 -46.50
C LEU A 220 24.51 -20.15 -47.63
N ASN A 221 25.36 -19.20 -48.01
CA ASN A 221 26.27 -19.33 -49.14
C ASN A 221 27.77 -19.10 -48.79
N ASP A 222 28.09 -19.02 -47.50
CA ASP A 222 29.42 -18.86 -46.91
C ASP A 222 30.21 -17.65 -47.47
N ASN A 223 29.54 -16.54 -47.79
CA ASN A 223 30.19 -15.34 -48.34
C ASN A 223 30.55 -14.28 -47.29
N GLY A 224 30.15 -14.48 -46.03
CA GLY A 224 30.42 -13.60 -44.90
C GLY A 224 29.62 -12.29 -44.89
N ILE A 225 28.54 -12.17 -45.68
CA ILE A 225 27.63 -11.02 -45.68
C ILE A 225 26.17 -11.50 -45.66
N GLN A 226 25.28 -10.74 -45.00
CA GLN A 226 23.85 -11.07 -45.03
C GLN A 226 23.25 -10.73 -46.40
N ASP A 227 22.75 -11.73 -47.11
CA ASP A 227 22.06 -11.61 -48.39
C ASP A 227 20.53 -11.43 -48.23
N PRO A 228 19.85 -10.82 -49.21
CA PRO A 228 18.39 -10.68 -49.17
C PRO A 228 17.68 -12.04 -49.10
N GLY A 229 17.00 -12.28 -47.97
CA GLY A 229 16.27 -13.53 -47.70
C GLY A 229 16.92 -14.40 -46.63
N GLU A 230 18.12 -14.06 -46.18
CA GLU A 230 18.77 -14.67 -45.02
C GLU A 230 18.23 -14.04 -43.73
N PHE A 231 17.88 -14.88 -42.77
CA PHE A 231 17.42 -14.43 -41.47
C PHE A 231 18.61 -13.87 -40.67
N GLY A 232 18.36 -12.82 -39.89
CA GLY A 232 19.34 -12.29 -38.96
C GLY A 232 18.65 -11.60 -37.81
N SER A 233 19.23 -11.75 -36.62
CA SER A 233 18.71 -11.20 -35.38
C SER A 233 19.87 -10.87 -34.44
N TYR A 234 19.53 -10.59 -33.19
CA TYR A 234 20.49 -10.32 -32.14
C TYR A 234 20.35 -11.37 -31.05
N GLU A 235 21.48 -11.99 -30.71
CA GLU A 235 21.63 -12.79 -29.50
C GLU A 235 21.85 -11.83 -28.33
N TRP A 236 21.14 -12.04 -27.23
CA TRP A 236 21.16 -11.20 -26.05
C TRP A 236 21.80 -11.91 -24.87
N TYR A 237 22.66 -11.18 -24.17
CA TYR A 237 23.46 -11.66 -23.06
C TYR A 237 23.21 -10.82 -21.81
N ASP A 238 23.20 -11.47 -20.64
CA ASP A 238 23.09 -10.79 -19.36
C ASP A 238 24.43 -10.19 -18.86
N GLU A 239 24.44 -9.67 -17.64
CA GLU A 239 25.63 -9.06 -17.00
C GLU A 239 26.80 -10.03 -16.84
N ASP A 240 26.53 -11.33 -16.71
CA ASP A 240 27.52 -12.39 -16.56
C ASP A 240 28.01 -12.94 -17.91
N GLY A 241 27.39 -12.50 -19.02
CA GLY A 241 27.66 -12.95 -20.37
C GLY A 241 26.99 -14.27 -20.74
N GLU A 242 25.93 -14.66 -20.02
CA GLU A 242 25.10 -15.82 -20.35
C GLU A 242 24.08 -15.44 -21.44
N LEU A 243 23.95 -16.29 -22.46
CA LEU A 243 22.95 -16.11 -23.52
C LEU A 243 21.55 -16.35 -22.95
N ILE A 244 20.68 -15.34 -23.03
CA ILE A 244 19.32 -15.38 -22.46
C ILE A 244 18.20 -15.31 -23.49
N ALA A 245 18.51 -14.84 -24.70
CA ALA A 245 17.58 -14.82 -25.83
C ALA A 245 18.36 -14.87 -27.15
N GLU A 246 17.86 -15.60 -28.14
CA GLU A 246 18.49 -15.77 -29.46
C GLU A 246 17.99 -14.73 -30.48
N THR A 247 16.94 -14.00 -30.14
CA THR A 247 16.34 -12.96 -30.98
C THR A 247 15.89 -11.73 -30.20
N ASP A 248 15.78 -10.59 -30.90
CA ASP A 248 15.16 -9.38 -30.35
C ASP A 248 13.74 -9.61 -29.84
N ASP A 249 12.94 -10.41 -30.56
CA ASP A 249 11.54 -10.67 -30.21
C ASP A 249 11.45 -11.43 -28.88
N GLU A 250 12.30 -12.44 -28.68
CA GLU A 250 12.38 -13.21 -27.44
C GLU A 250 12.85 -12.34 -26.27
N PHE A 251 13.88 -11.50 -26.47
CA PHE A 251 14.33 -10.58 -25.43
C PHE A 251 13.23 -9.57 -25.05
N TYR A 252 12.55 -9.02 -26.06
CA TYR A 252 11.49 -8.05 -25.87
C TYR A 252 10.28 -8.63 -25.13
N GLU A 253 9.94 -9.90 -25.40
CA GLU A 253 8.80 -10.59 -24.78
C GLU A 253 9.07 -11.00 -23.32
N TYR A 254 10.26 -11.53 -23.03
CA TYR A 254 10.52 -12.18 -21.74
C TYR A 254 11.35 -11.35 -20.74
N TYR A 255 12.20 -10.44 -21.19
CA TYR A 255 13.17 -9.75 -20.32
C TYR A 255 13.01 -8.23 -20.32
N TYR A 256 12.70 -7.64 -21.47
CA TYR A 256 12.69 -6.19 -21.60
C TYR A 256 11.58 -5.50 -20.76
N GLY A 257 10.50 -6.23 -20.46
CA GLY A 257 9.47 -5.75 -19.54
C GLY A 257 10.02 -5.39 -18.16
N ASP A 258 10.94 -6.20 -17.63
CA ASP A 258 11.55 -5.97 -16.32
C ASP A 258 12.49 -4.76 -16.34
N VAL A 259 13.23 -4.58 -17.45
CA VAL A 259 14.07 -3.39 -17.69
C VAL A 259 13.22 -2.11 -17.69
N ILE A 260 12.07 -2.12 -18.38
CA ILE A 260 11.15 -0.99 -18.41
C ILE A 260 10.59 -0.70 -17.02
N ASN A 261 10.19 -1.73 -16.28
CA ASN A 261 9.63 -1.60 -14.93
C ASN A 261 10.66 -0.96 -13.98
N LEU A 262 11.88 -1.49 -13.96
CA LEU A 262 12.97 -0.97 -13.13
C LEU A 262 13.32 0.48 -13.50
N TYR A 263 13.40 0.80 -14.80
CA TYR A 263 13.64 2.18 -15.24
C TYR A 263 12.55 3.14 -14.78
N ASN A 264 11.28 2.76 -14.92
CA ASN A 264 10.18 3.61 -14.48
C ASN A 264 10.21 3.82 -12.96
N GLU A 265 10.43 2.75 -12.19
CA GLU A 265 10.53 2.82 -10.74
C GLU A 265 11.68 3.75 -10.30
N GLU A 266 12.88 3.57 -10.85
CA GLU A 266 14.03 4.41 -10.54
C GLU A 266 13.83 5.89 -10.91
N GLU A 267 13.25 6.17 -12.07
CA GLU A 267 13.00 7.54 -12.50
C GLU A 267 11.92 8.21 -11.66
N ILE A 268 10.86 7.49 -11.28
CA ILE A 268 9.80 7.99 -10.38
C ILE A 268 10.37 8.25 -8.99
N ASP A 269 11.20 7.36 -8.45
CA ASP A 269 11.82 7.51 -7.13
C ASP A 269 12.73 8.74 -7.05
N LYS A 270 13.43 9.08 -8.15
CA LYS A 270 14.27 10.30 -8.23
C LYS A 270 13.46 11.59 -8.07
N LEU A 271 12.17 11.59 -8.40
CA LEU A 271 11.30 12.77 -8.26
C LEU A 271 10.94 13.05 -6.79
N GLY A 272 11.02 12.03 -5.95
CA GLY A 272 10.69 12.10 -4.53
C GLY A 272 9.24 12.48 -4.25
N TYR A 273 9.00 12.92 -3.01
CA TYR A 273 7.66 13.22 -2.51
C TYR A 273 7.05 14.46 -3.16
N GLN A 274 5.88 14.26 -3.75
CA GLN A 274 5.01 15.27 -4.31
C GLN A 274 4.00 15.73 -3.27
N TRP A 275 3.64 16.99 -3.29
CA TRP A 275 2.77 17.59 -2.27
C TRP A 275 1.55 18.23 -2.90
N GLU A 276 0.44 18.16 -2.19
CA GLU A 276 -0.81 18.78 -2.60
C GLU A 276 -1.66 19.22 -1.41
N SER A 277 -2.42 20.29 -1.64
CA SER A 277 -3.38 20.84 -0.69
C SER A 277 -4.78 20.60 -1.22
N SER A 278 -5.64 20.02 -0.38
CA SER A 278 -6.98 19.61 -0.78
C SER A 278 -8.06 20.09 0.18
N LEU A 279 -9.26 20.31 -0.34
CA LEU A 279 -10.47 20.49 0.45
C LEU A 279 -11.04 19.12 0.80
N VAL A 280 -11.38 18.87 2.07
CA VAL A 280 -12.01 17.62 2.50
C VAL A 280 -13.36 17.88 3.15
N ILE A 281 -14.36 17.15 2.68
CA ILE A 281 -15.71 17.13 3.23
C ILE A 281 -15.95 15.73 3.77
N GLY A 282 -16.39 15.63 5.02
CA GLY A 282 -16.64 14.33 5.63
C GLY A 282 -17.95 14.23 6.37
N VAL A 283 -18.47 13.01 6.46
CA VAL A 283 -19.61 12.64 7.29
C VAL A 283 -19.29 11.35 8.03
N ASP A 284 -19.68 11.29 9.29
CA ASP A 284 -19.50 10.14 10.17
C ASP A 284 -20.85 9.87 10.86
N TYR A 285 -21.30 8.61 10.83
CA TYR A 285 -22.54 8.17 11.43
C TYR A 285 -22.29 6.94 12.30
N TYR A 286 -22.60 7.06 13.59
CA TYR A 286 -22.46 5.96 14.54
C TYR A 286 -23.76 5.71 15.30
N LEU A 287 -24.31 4.50 15.14
CA LEU A 287 -25.46 4.00 15.89
C LEU A 287 -25.13 2.62 16.45
N TYR A 288 -25.40 2.44 17.74
CA TYR A 288 -25.22 1.16 18.41
C TYR A 288 -26.41 0.82 19.31
N ASP A 289 -26.93 -0.38 19.11
CA ASP A 289 -27.78 -1.12 20.01
C ASP A 289 -27.20 -2.53 20.24
N LYS A 290 -27.70 -3.26 21.25
CA LYS A 290 -27.31 -4.65 21.48
C LYS A 290 -27.76 -5.58 20.35
N GLN A 291 -28.88 -5.25 19.70
CA GLN A 291 -29.46 -6.04 18.62
C GLN A 291 -28.89 -5.68 17.25
N TYR A 292 -28.57 -4.41 17.01
CA TYR A 292 -28.08 -3.94 15.71
C TYR A 292 -27.14 -2.76 15.86
N TRP A 293 -26.23 -2.59 14.91
CA TRP A 293 -25.30 -1.47 14.88
C TRP A 293 -25.02 -1.08 13.43
N VAL A 294 -24.74 0.21 13.25
CA VAL A 294 -24.30 0.80 11.98
C VAL A 294 -23.27 1.86 12.31
N HIS A 295 -22.10 1.75 11.70
CA HIS A 295 -21.07 2.76 11.73
C HIS A 295 -20.59 2.99 10.30
N GLY A 296 -20.74 4.20 9.79
CA GLY A 296 -20.25 4.55 8.46
C GLY A 296 -19.56 5.90 8.48
N TRP A 297 -18.51 6.01 7.67
CA TRP A 297 -17.79 7.26 7.45
C TRP A 297 -17.58 7.46 5.95
N ALA A 298 -17.51 8.71 5.54
CA ALA A 298 -17.11 9.10 4.20
C ALA A 298 -16.29 10.38 4.31
N SER A 299 -15.11 10.40 3.69
CA SER A 299 -14.32 11.60 3.43
C SER A 299 -14.16 11.73 1.93
N ILE A 300 -14.61 12.84 1.35
CA ILE A 300 -14.52 13.12 -0.08
C ILE A 300 -13.62 14.34 -0.25
N ILE A 301 -12.75 14.25 -1.24
CA ILE A 301 -11.76 15.27 -1.57
C ILE A 301 -12.08 15.78 -2.99
N PRO A 302 -13.06 16.71 -3.11
CA PRO A 302 -13.54 17.14 -4.42
C PRO A 302 -12.57 18.06 -5.15
N ILE A 303 -11.61 18.66 -4.45
CA ILE A 303 -10.68 19.64 -5.00
C ILE A 303 -9.32 19.39 -4.36
N SER A 304 -8.33 19.12 -5.21
CA SER A 304 -6.92 19.03 -4.85
C SER A 304 -6.11 19.99 -5.72
N LYS A 305 -5.07 20.59 -5.13
CA LYS A 305 -4.13 21.46 -5.83
C LYS A 305 -2.71 20.96 -5.57
N GLY A 306 -2.04 20.54 -6.64
CA GLY A 306 -0.61 20.26 -6.64
C GLY A 306 0.21 21.47 -6.20
N LEU A 307 1.17 21.22 -5.32
CA LEU A 307 2.15 22.18 -4.81
C LEU A 307 3.56 21.92 -5.36
N THR A 308 3.76 20.76 -5.99
CA THR A 308 5.00 20.35 -6.67
C THR A 308 4.72 20.01 -8.13
N ASP A 309 5.79 19.98 -8.95
CA ASP A 309 5.68 19.88 -10.41
C ASP A 309 5.13 18.53 -10.89
N TYR A 310 5.34 17.45 -10.12
CA TYR A 310 4.88 16.10 -10.44
C TYR A 310 3.74 15.64 -9.52
N ALA A 311 3.02 16.58 -8.90
CA ALA A 311 1.80 16.25 -8.15
C ALA A 311 0.76 15.60 -9.08
N PHE A 312 -0.08 14.73 -8.51
CA PHE A 312 -1.04 13.94 -9.26
C PHE A 312 -1.98 14.83 -10.09
N ILE A 313 -2.18 14.45 -11.36
CA ILE A 313 -3.05 15.18 -12.28
C ILE A 313 -4.43 14.54 -12.26
N TYR A 314 -5.40 15.28 -11.71
CA TYR A 314 -6.81 14.84 -11.67
C TYR A 314 -7.51 15.13 -13.00
N GLU A 315 -8.04 14.10 -13.64
CA GLU A 315 -8.87 14.24 -14.85
C GLU A 315 -10.34 14.53 -14.49
N THR A 316 -11.15 14.83 -15.51
CA THR A 316 -12.58 15.11 -15.31
C THR A 316 -13.30 13.84 -14.84
N GLY A 317 -13.70 13.83 -13.57
CA GLY A 317 -14.37 12.70 -12.94
C GLY A 317 -13.55 12.01 -11.85
N ASP A 318 -12.26 12.34 -11.75
CA ASP A 318 -11.42 11.86 -10.65
C ASP A 318 -11.78 12.56 -9.36
N ILE A 319 -12.10 11.74 -8.36
CA ILE A 319 -12.41 12.19 -7.01
C ILE A 319 -11.76 11.22 -6.05
N ASP A 320 -10.99 11.79 -5.13
CA ASP A 320 -10.38 11.05 -4.05
C ASP A 320 -11.36 10.89 -2.88
N PHE A 321 -11.43 9.70 -2.30
CA PHE A 321 -12.31 9.44 -1.17
C PHE A 321 -11.84 8.28 -0.28
N ASP A 322 -12.26 8.32 0.99
CA ASP A 322 -12.19 7.21 1.95
C ASP A 322 -13.59 6.99 2.52
N ILE A 323 -14.22 5.87 2.15
CA ILE A 323 -15.58 5.52 2.55
C ILE A 323 -15.53 4.16 3.24
N GLY A 324 -16.21 4.06 4.37
CA GLY A 324 -16.39 2.77 5.03
C GLY A 324 -17.75 2.62 5.70
N LEU A 325 -18.17 1.37 5.84
CA LEU A 325 -19.42 0.97 6.45
C LEU A 325 -19.22 -0.34 7.20
N VAL A 326 -19.64 -0.35 8.46
CA VAL A 326 -19.72 -1.53 9.33
C VAL A 326 -21.15 -1.63 9.82
N ALA A 327 -21.83 -2.73 9.54
CA ALA A 327 -23.19 -2.97 9.98
C ALA A 327 -23.38 -4.41 10.44
N GLY A 328 -24.29 -4.61 11.37
CA GLY A 328 -24.65 -5.95 11.81
C GLY A 328 -25.98 -6.01 12.53
N TYR A 329 -26.54 -7.21 12.54
CA TYR A 329 -27.84 -7.49 13.11
C TYR A 329 -27.86 -8.86 13.78
N LYS A 330 -28.35 -8.93 15.01
CA LYS A 330 -28.60 -10.17 15.74
C LYS A 330 -30.08 -10.48 15.70
N PHE A 331 -30.47 -11.54 15.00
CA PHE A 331 -31.87 -12.00 14.98
C PHE A 331 -32.28 -12.56 16.35
N ASN A 332 -31.36 -13.23 17.03
CA ASN A 332 -31.51 -13.74 18.38
C ASN A 332 -30.12 -13.96 19.02
N ARG A 333 -30.05 -14.69 20.13
CA ARG A 333 -28.77 -14.99 20.82
C ARG A 333 -27.85 -15.94 20.04
N ASN A 334 -28.40 -16.68 19.08
CA ASN A 334 -27.74 -17.75 18.37
C ASN A 334 -27.37 -17.38 16.93
N ILE A 335 -28.09 -16.44 16.30
CA ILE A 335 -27.95 -16.11 14.89
C ILE A 335 -27.76 -14.60 14.73
N GLY A 336 -26.68 -14.21 14.04
CA GLY A 336 -26.45 -12.85 13.61
C GLY A 336 -25.78 -12.78 12.25
N ILE A 337 -25.91 -11.64 11.59
CA ILE A 337 -25.25 -11.30 10.33
C ILE A 337 -24.41 -10.04 10.54
N PHE A 338 -23.34 -9.91 9.78
CA PHE A 338 -22.54 -8.70 9.72
C PHE A 338 -21.99 -8.47 8.32
N GLY A 339 -21.69 -7.20 8.04
CA GLY A 339 -20.97 -6.76 6.85
C GLY A 339 -20.10 -5.57 7.21
N GLU A 340 -18.87 -5.58 6.75
CA GLU A 340 -17.92 -4.47 6.87
C GLU A 340 -17.20 -4.27 5.55
N GLY A 341 -17.05 -3.02 5.14
CA GLY A 341 -16.34 -2.67 3.92
C GLY A 341 -15.71 -1.30 4.01
N ARG A 342 -14.57 -1.13 3.35
CA ARG A 342 -13.88 0.14 3.16
C ARG A 342 -13.42 0.23 1.72
N TYR A 343 -13.57 1.40 1.13
CA TYR A 343 -13.06 1.75 -0.18
C TYR A 343 -12.34 3.09 -0.08
N LEU A 344 -11.03 3.04 -0.25
CA LEU A 344 -10.13 4.17 -0.39
C LEU A 344 -9.73 4.26 -1.86
N LYS A 345 -9.92 5.43 -2.47
CA LYS A 345 -9.36 5.75 -3.79
C LYS A 345 -8.58 7.05 -3.66
N TYR A 346 -7.26 7.00 -3.78
CA TYR A 346 -6.39 8.18 -3.79
C TYR A 346 -5.44 8.12 -5.00
N PHE A 347 -5.23 9.25 -5.68
CA PHE A 347 -4.27 9.37 -6.78
C PHE A 347 -4.50 8.35 -7.91
N GLY A 348 -5.77 8.03 -8.19
CA GLY A 348 -6.14 7.02 -9.19
C GLY A 348 -5.97 5.56 -8.73
N ILE A 349 -5.48 5.32 -7.52
CA ILE A 349 -5.19 3.98 -6.99
C ILE A 349 -6.30 3.56 -6.03
N ASP A 350 -6.84 2.35 -6.26
CA ASP A 350 -7.95 1.79 -5.50
C ASP A 350 -7.47 0.78 -4.45
N ALA A 351 -7.83 1.01 -3.19
CA ALA A 351 -7.63 0.09 -2.08
C ALA A 351 -8.96 -0.20 -1.39
N TYR A 352 -9.43 -1.45 -1.47
CA TYR A 352 -10.69 -1.85 -0.86
C TYR A 352 -10.57 -3.13 -0.04
N GLU A 353 -11.41 -3.24 0.98
CA GLU A 353 -11.59 -4.45 1.78
C GLU A 353 -13.09 -4.64 2.01
N LEU A 354 -13.59 -5.86 1.77
CA LEU A 354 -14.98 -6.22 1.99
C LEU A 354 -15.05 -7.56 2.72
N LYS A 355 -15.90 -7.63 3.74
CA LYS A 355 -16.14 -8.84 4.51
C LYS A 355 -17.58 -8.89 4.95
N ALA A 356 -18.20 -10.05 4.79
CA ALA A 356 -19.54 -10.32 5.27
C ALA A 356 -19.59 -11.72 5.86
N GLY A 357 -20.50 -11.94 6.80
CA GLY A 357 -20.60 -13.24 7.45
C GLY A 357 -21.88 -13.45 8.25
N ILE A 358 -22.12 -14.72 8.56
CA ILE A 358 -23.21 -15.20 9.40
C ILE A 358 -22.58 -15.92 10.59
N ASN A 359 -23.00 -15.57 11.79
CA ASN A 359 -22.61 -16.25 13.02
C ASN A 359 -23.78 -17.10 13.51
N VAL A 360 -23.56 -18.42 13.61
CA VAL A 360 -24.50 -19.38 14.20
C VAL A 360 -23.85 -20.05 15.39
N THR A 361 -24.43 -19.87 16.58
CA THR A 361 -24.01 -20.56 17.81
C THR A 361 -24.95 -21.74 18.05
N ILE A 362 -24.41 -22.95 17.99
CA ILE A 362 -25.12 -24.21 18.26
C ILE A 362 -24.73 -24.67 19.67
N PHE A 363 -25.72 -25.08 20.47
CA PHE A 363 -25.54 -25.59 21.83
C PHE A 363 -25.73 -27.10 21.86
#